data_AF-A0A2G5SE20-F1
#
_entry.id   AF-A0A2G5SE20-F1
#
_cell.length_a   1.000
_cell.length_b   1.000
_cell.length_c   1.000
_cell.angle_alpha   90.00
_cell.angle_beta   90.00
_cell.angle_gamma   90.00
#
_symmetry.space_group_name_H-M   'P 1'
#
loop_
_entity.id
_entity.type
_entity.pdbx_description
1 polymer ?
#
loop_
_entity_poly.entity_id
_entity_poly.type
_entity_poly.pdbx_seq_one_letter_code
_entity_poly.pdbx_strand_id
1 'polypeptide(L)'
;MVAKKFLAKFPKVPSCMLGVACQTENKCGKFSLDASNGPMAIQTIYAGNVFEIDVLTEIDGIGTLEVYMGGVTKNKTNMLAVYNAQTSASYLPQQFKYPLKTYLLTRGKASISITRDTDEFGKTKDFGRKGFIASTSYSQLDDYQLAYGNISAPNGFSSAKFKLRFINADMTGITMMYIVGYQNGETVFEKDYNSTVLPDLNKDIFITGDRFEMVYDNSDFPYQQKISPTRGVYMTFEVIKNACSSNVELFLVITLIFIGALRFSDI
;
A
#
# COMPACT_ATOMS: atom_id res chain seq x y z
N MET A 1 25.06 8.15 -24.93
CA MET A 1 23.94 7.46 -25.61
C MET A 1 22.76 8.43 -25.67
N VAL A 2 22.27 8.74 -26.88
CA VAL A 2 21.35 9.85 -27.16
C VAL A 2 19.93 9.45 -26.75
N ALA A 3 19.28 10.20 -25.87
CA ALA A 3 17.87 10.04 -25.55
C ALA A 3 17.02 10.36 -26.78
N LYS A 4 16.39 9.34 -27.38
CA LYS A 4 15.43 9.52 -28.47
C LYS A 4 14.06 9.90 -27.90
N LYS A 5 13.61 11.11 -28.21
CA LYS A 5 12.24 11.58 -27.97
C LYS A 5 11.30 10.84 -28.92
N PHE A 6 10.57 9.83 -28.41
CA PHE A 6 9.49 9.21 -29.17
C PHE A 6 8.22 10.06 -29.02
N LEU A 7 7.78 10.69 -30.11
CA LEU A 7 6.48 11.35 -30.23
C LEU A 7 5.53 10.37 -30.93
N ALA A 8 4.64 9.75 -30.17
CA ALA A 8 3.52 8.99 -30.71
C ALA A 8 2.23 9.83 -30.58
N LYS A 9 1.50 9.99 -31.69
CA LYS A 9 0.19 10.66 -31.73
C LYS A 9 -0.86 9.74 -31.10
N PHE A 10 -1.41 10.12 -29.96
CA PHE A 10 -2.59 9.49 -29.36
C PHE A 10 -3.66 10.55 -28.98
N PRO A 11 -4.94 10.19 -28.85
CA PRO A 11 -5.99 11.14 -28.53
C PRO A 11 -5.91 11.53 -27.05
N LYS A 12 -5.70 12.83 -26.77
CA LYS A 12 -5.50 13.44 -25.43
C LYS A 12 -4.31 12.88 -24.63
N VAL A 13 -3.13 12.84 -25.25
CA VAL A 13 -1.85 12.69 -24.52
C VAL A 13 -1.67 13.91 -23.60
N PRO A 14 -1.12 13.74 -22.39
CA PRO A 14 -0.60 14.88 -21.62
C PRO A 14 0.21 15.81 -22.51
N SER A 15 0.02 17.13 -22.38
CA SER A 15 0.69 18.12 -23.24
C SER A 15 2.21 18.06 -23.09
N CYS A 16 2.70 17.48 -21.99
CA CYS A 16 4.10 17.16 -21.74
C CYS A 16 4.26 15.81 -21.03
N MET A 17 5.20 15.00 -21.48
CA MET A 17 5.54 13.71 -20.88
C MET A 17 7.05 13.61 -20.64
N LEU A 18 7.43 13.19 -19.43
CA LEU A 18 8.83 12.94 -19.05
C LEU A 18 9.04 11.44 -18.84
N GLY A 19 9.94 10.84 -19.61
CA GLY A 19 10.44 9.48 -19.37
C GLY A 19 11.62 9.51 -18.42
N VAL A 20 11.59 8.69 -17.38
CA VAL A 20 12.62 8.60 -16.33
C VAL A 20 13.12 7.16 -16.26
N ALA A 21 14.42 6.98 -16.47
CA ALA A 21 15.12 5.75 -16.16
C ALA A 21 15.89 5.95 -14.84
N CYS A 22 15.46 5.28 -13.77
CA CYS A 22 16.17 5.38 -12.49
C CYS A 22 17.34 4.40 -12.52
N GLN A 23 18.56 4.90 -12.70
CA GLN A 23 19.75 4.06 -12.90
C GLN A 23 20.43 3.60 -11.61
N THR A 24 20.06 4.15 -10.45
CA THR A 24 20.63 3.80 -9.15
C THR A 24 19.56 3.26 -8.21
N GLU A 25 19.90 2.19 -7.49
CA GLU A 25 18.99 1.29 -6.78
C GLU A 25 18.15 1.95 -5.68
N ASN A 26 18.50 3.14 -5.20
CA ASN A 26 17.88 3.67 -3.97
C ASN A 26 17.18 5.03 -4.08
N LYS A 27 17.28 5.79 -5.19
CA LYS A 27 16.52 7.06 -5.36
C LYS A 27 16.23 7.32 -6.84
N CYS A 28 14.95 7.34 -7.23
CA CYS A 28 14.53 7.79 -8.57
C CYS A 28 14.58 9.32 -8.67
N GLY A 29 14.23 10.02 -7.58
CA GLY A 29 14.33 11.48 -7.48
C GLY A 29 13.02 12.15 -7.11
N LYS A 30 13.08 13.49 -7.02
CA LYS A 30 11.92 14.37 -6.84
C LYS A 30 11.61 15.05 -8.17
N PHE A 31 10.36 15.04 -8.58
CA PHE A 31 9.91 15.57 -9.87
C PHE A 31 8.80 16.58 -9.68
N SER A 32 8.92 17.72 -10.35
CA SER A 32 7.87 18.73 -10.40
C SER A 32 7.00 18.56 -11.64
N LEU A 33 5.69 18.53 -11.44
CA LEU A 33 4.69 18.48 -12.49
C LEU A 33 3.88 19.78 -12.47
N ASP A 34 3.82 20.46 -13.61
CA ASP A 34 3.00 21.66 -13.81
C ASP A 34 1.95 21.36 -14.88
N ALA A 35 0.75 21.02 -14.43
CA ALA A 35 -0.39 20.72 -15.29
C ALA A 35 -1.30 21.95 -15.51
N SER A 36 -0.76 23.17 -15.40
CA SER A 36 -1.53 24.41 -15.63
C SER A 36 -1.92 24.61 -17.09
N ASN A 37 -1.13 24.09 -18.03
CA ASN A 37 -1.34 24.18 -19.48
C ASN A 37 -1.80 22.84 -20.10
N GLY A 38 -2.46 22.01 -19.28
CA GLY A 38 -2.90 20.66 -19.66
C GLY A 38 -2.18 19.58 -18.84
N PRO A 39 -2.66 18.32 -18.90
CA PRO A 39 -2.13 17.25 -18.07
C PRO A 39 -0.64 17.01 -18.30
N MET A 40 0.07 16.65 -17.25
CA MET A 40 1.50 16.32 -17.30
C MET A 40 1.73 14.93 -16.72
N ALA A 41 2.56 14.13 -17.39
CA ALA A 41 2.85 12.77 -16.95
C ALA A 41 4.35 12.52 -16.78
N ILE A 42 4.67 11.70 -15.79
CA ILE A 42 5.96 11.05 -15.64
C ILE A 42 5.77 9.57 -15.89
N GLN A 43 6.65 8.98 -16.69
CA GLN A 43 6.74 7.54 -16.84
C GLN A 43 8.07 7.05 -16.30
N THR A 44 8.00 6.09 -15.40
CA THR A 44 9.16 5.36 -14.91
C THR A 44 9.23 4.03 -15.62
N ILE A 45 10.41 3.70 -16.14
CA ILE A 45 10.69 2.45 -16.83
C ILE A 45 12.10 2.00 -16.47
N TYR A 46 12.33 0.70 -16.41
CA TYR A 46 13.68 0.18 -16.57
C TYR A 46 13.70 -1.18 -17.22
N ALA A 47 14.59 -1.26 -18.22
CA ALA A 47 14.58 -2.29 -19.24
C ALA A 47 15.27 -3.59 -18.81
N GLY A 48 15.86 -3.63 -17.61
CA GLY A 48 16.67 -4.76 -17.13
C GLY A 48 15.94 -5.76 -16.24
N ASN A 49 14.76 -5.43 -15.70
CA ASN A 49 14.05 -6.28 -14.75
C ASN A 49 12.54 -6.06 -14.83
N VAL A 50 11.75 -7.13 -14.90
CA VAL A 50 10.27 -7.07 -14.91
C VAL A 50 9.68 -6.86 -13.50
N PHE A 51 10.49 -7.00 -12.45
CA PHE A 51 10.09 -6.81 -11.04
C PHE A 51 10.32 -5.38 -10.56
N GLU A 52 10.16 -4.41 -11.44
CA GLU A 52 10.38 -3.00 -11.14
C GLU A 52 9.39 -2.48 -10.10
N ILE A 53 9.94 -1.94 -9.02
CA ILE A 53 9.17 -1.39 -7.91
C ILE A 53 9.45 0.11 -7.82
N ASP A 54 8.39 0.91 -7.84
CA ASP A 54 8.46 2.29 -7.40
C ASP A 54 7.76 2.42 -6.05
N VAL A 55 8.39 3.13 -5.13
CA VAL A 55 7.75 3.58 -3.89
C VAL A 55 7.57 5.08 -3.99
N LEU A 56 6.32 5.53 -4.03
CA LEU A 56 5.95 6.94 -3.95
C LEU A 56 5.99 7.35 -2.48
N THR A 57 6.94 8.19 -2.09
CA THR A 57 7.20 8.53 -0.68
C THR A 57 6.60 9.87 -0.27
N GLU A 58 6.34 10.75 -1.23
CA GLU A 58 5.87 12.11 -1.01
C GLU A 58 5.09 12.61 -2.22
N ILE A 59 4.02 13.34 -1.94
CA ILE A 59 3.34 14.22 -2.90
C ILE A 59 3.12 15.54 -2.16
N ASP A 60 3.48 16.65 -2.79
CA ASP A 60 3.28 18.00 -2.26
C ASP A 60 2.74 18.94 -3.34
N GLY A 61 1.93 19.91 -2.96
CA GLY A 61 1.29 20.87 -3.86
C GLY A 61 -0.21 20.63 -4.05
N ILE A 62 -0.72 20.93 -5.25
CA ILE A 62 -2.16 20.93 -5.56
C ILE A 62 -2.49 20.10 -6.80
N GLY A 63 -3.68 19.52 -6.80
CA GLY A 63 -4.21 18.76 -7.93
C GLY A 63 -4.43 17.29 -7.60
N THR A 64 -4.65 16.51 -8.66
CA THR A 64 -4.97 15.09 -8.58
C THR A 64 -3.95 14.30 -9.39
N LEU A 65 -3.19 13.46 -8.69
CA LEU A 65 -2.24 12.52 -9.26
C LEU A 65 -2.91 11.16 -9.44
N GLU A 66 -2.98 10.69 -10.67
CA GLU A 66 -3.47 9.36 -11.02
C GLU A 66 -2.26 8.46 -11.32
N VAL A 67 -2.25 7.24 -10.79
CA VAL A 67 -1.15 6.28 -11.00
C VAL A 67 -1.67 5.07 -11.77
N TYR A 68 -0.97 4.70 -12.83
CA TYR A 68 -1.37 3.65 -13.77
C TYR A 68 -0.29 2.58 -13.94
N MET A 69 -0.73 1.33 -14.13
CA MET A 69 0.11 0.24 -14.63
C MET A 69 0.25 0.36 -16.15
N GLY A 70 1.43 0.75 -16.63
CA GLY A 70 1.68 1.04 -18.03
C GLY A 70 1.21 2.43 -18.45
N GLY A 71 0.91 2.61 -19.74
CA GLY A 71 0.38 3.86 -20.29
C GLY A 71 -1.10 4.07 -20.00
N VAL A 72 -1.57 5.32 -19.96
CA VAL A 72 -2.98 5.66 -19.69
C VAL A 72 -3.89 5.09 -20.78
N THR A 73 -4.84 4.22 -20.43
CA THR A 73 -5.83 3.69 -21.38
C THR A 73 -7.03 4.63 -21.53
N LYS A 74 -7.76 4.52 -22.65
CA LYS A 74 -8.94 5.35 -22.95
C LYS A 74 -10.01 5.27 -21.86
N ASN A 75 -10.19 4.10 -21.24
CA ASN A 75 -11.17 3.81 -20.22
C ASN A 75 -10.58 3.80 -18.80
N LYS A 76 -9.29 4.10 -18.64
CA LYS A 76 -8.57 4.12 -17.36
C LYS A 76 -8.64 2.82 -16.55
N THR A 77 -8.86 1.68 -17.19
CA THR A 77 -9.01 0.38 -16.49
C THR A 77 -7.74 -0.11 -15.80
N ASN A 78 -6.58 0.45 -16.15
CA ASN A 78 -5.29 0.13 -15.55
C ASN A 78 -4.84 1.15 -14.49
N MET A 79 -5.73 2.04 -14.04
CA MET A 79 -5.48 2.95 -12.94
C MET A 79 -5.48 2.17 -11.61
N LEU A 80 -4.42 2.31 -10.82
CA LEU A 80 -4.29 1.66 -9.52
C LEU A 80 -4.67 2.58 -8.37
N ALA A 81 -4.33 3.86 -8.47
CA ALA A 81 -4.48 4.78 -7.35
C ALA A 81 -4.72 6.21 -7.81
N VAL A 82 -5.38 6.98 -6.94
CA VAL A 82 -5.64 8.41 -7.11
C VAL A 82 -5.28 9.12 -5.82
N TYR A 83 -4.43 10.13 -5.91
CA TYR A 83 -4.00 10.94 -4.78
C TYR A 83 -4.40 12.39 -4.99
N ASN A 84 -4.94 13.01 -3.96
CA ASN A 84 -5.02 14.46 -3.87
C ASN A 84 -3.72 14.97 -3.24
N ALA A 85 -3.01 15.83 -3.95
CA ALA A 85 -1.70 16.32 -3.52
C ALA A 85 -1.73 17.04 -2.16
N GLN A 86 -2.88 17.59 -1.75
CA GLN A 86 -3.03 18.33 -0.50
C GLN A 86 -3.41 17.43 0.69
N THR A 87 -4.07 16.31 0.46
CA THR A 87 -4.72 15.54 1.53
C THR A 87 -4.35 14.07 1.59
N SER A 88 -3.64 13.55 0.58
CA SER A 88 -3.31 12.12 0.51
C SER A 88 -1.93 11.78 1.08
N ALA A 89 -1.28 12.68 1.83
CA ALA A 89 0.01 12.41 2.45
C ALA A 89 -0.01 11.18 3.38
N SER A 90 -1.13 10.91 4.07
CA SER A 90 -1.32 9.73 4.93
C SER A 90 -1.42 8.41 4.16
N TYR A 91 -1.51 8.44 2.83
CA TYR A 91 -1.52 7.23 2.00
C TYR A 91 -0.11 6.82 1.55
N LEU A 92 0.91 7.57 1.98
CA LEU A 92 2.29 7.38 1.58
C LEU A 92 3.14 6.91 2.78
N PRO A 93 4.20 6.11 2.55
CA PRO A 93 4.66 5.63 1.23
C PRO A 93 3.73 4.58 0.59
N GLN A 94 3.67 4.52 -0.74
CA GLN A 94 2.92 3.47 -1.46
C GLN A 94 3.77 2.84 -2.55
N GLN A 95 3.75 1.52 -2.60
CA GLN A 95 4.46 0.73 -3.59
C GLN A 95 3.61 0.45 -4.83
N PHE A 96 4.25 0.54 -6.00
CA PHE A 96 3.69 0.20 -7.31
C PHE A 96 4.63 -0.77 -8.02
N LYS A 97 4.12 -1.97 -8.32
CA LYS A 97 4.84 -3.03 -9.03
C LYS A 97 4.30 -3.12 -10.45
N TYR A 98 5.10 -2.71 -11.44
CA TYR A 98 4.85 -2.93 -12.86
C TYR A 98 6.11 -2.49 -13.63
N PRO A 99 6.49 -3.10 -14.77
CA PRO A 99 7.65 -2.68 -15.55
C PRO A 99 7.62 -1.21 -16.03
N LEU A 100 6.42 -0.69 -16.25
CA LEU A 100 6.17 0.69 -16.68
C LEU A 100 5.10 1.30 -15.78
N LYS A 101 5.36 2.42 -15.11
CA LYS A 101 4.31 3.13 -14.34
C LYS A 101 4.12 4.52 -14.90
N THR A 102 2.89 4.98 -14.95
CA THR A 102 2.58 6.37 -15.33
C THR A 102 1.99 7.12 -14.14
N TYR A 103 2.59 8.25 -13.81
CA TYR A 103 2.12 9.22 -12.83
C TYR A 103 1.57 10.43 -13.58
N LEU A 104 0.25 10.60 -13.61
CA LEU A 104 -0.43 11.64 -14.37
C LEU A 104 -1.00 12.70 -13.42
N LEU A 105 -0.48 13.92 -13.50
CA LEU A 105 -1.13 15.09 -12.89
C LEU A 105 -2.11 15.69 -13.90
N THR A 106 -3.39 15.68 -13.58
CA THR A 106 -4.45 16.14 -14.50
C THR A 106 -4.61 17.67 -14.54
N ARG A 107 -4.31 18.33 -13.42
CA ARG A 107 -4.42 19.78 -13.21
C ARG A 107 -3.59 20.22 -12.00
N GLY A 108 -3.27 21.49 -11.93
CA GLY A 108 -2.54 22.08 -10.79
C GLY A 108 -1.02 21.92 -10.91
N LYS A 109 -0.32 22.12 -9.80
CA LYS A 109 1.13 21.98 -9.70
C LYS A 109 1.45 21.13 -8.49
N ALA A 110 2.17 20.04 -8.68
CA ALA A 110 2.57 19.15 -7.61
C ALA A 110 4.01 18.68 -7.81
N SER A 111 4.66 18.29 -6.73
CA SER A 111 5.91 17.55 -6.76
C SER A 111 5.69 16.15 -6.19
N ILE A 112 6.39 15.16 -6.75
CA ILE A 112 6.36 13.79 -6.29
C ILE A 112 7.78 13.30 -6.02
N SER A 113 7.96 12.52 -4.96
CA SER A 113 9.23 11.85 -4.64
C SER A 113 9.08 10.35 -4.84
N ILE A 114 9.94 9.78 -5.69
CA ILE A 114 9.94 8.35 -6.00
C ILE A 114 11.28 7.74 -5.60
N THR A 115 11.23 6.57 -5.00
CA THR A 115 12.39 5.73 -4.67
C THR A 115 12.18 4.30 -5.17
N ARG A 116 13.29 3.55 -5.28
CA ARG A 116 13.31 2.10 -5.53
C ARG A 116 13.67 1.30 -4.28
N ASP A 117 14.00 1.98 -3.20
CA ASP A 117 14.14 1.38 -1.88
C ASP A 117 12.76 0.85 -1.43
N THR A 118 12.60 -0.47 -1.48
CA THR A 118 11.34 -1.14 -1.11
C THR A 118 11.07 -1.07 0.38
N ASP A 119 12.09 -0.86 1.21
CA ASP A 119 11.93 -0.78 2.66
C ASP A 119 11.18 0.49 3.05
N GLU A 120 11.24 1.53 2.22
CA GLU A 120 10.42 2.74 2.39
C GLU A 120 8.92 2.43 2.37
N PHE A 121 8.47 1.41 1.63
CA PHE A 121 7.05 1.02 1.67
C PHE A 121 6.63 0.50 3.04
N GLY A 122 7.52 -0.15 3.79
CA GLY A 122 7.20 -0.66 5.12
C GLY A 122 7.10 0.42 6.20
N LYS A 123 7.73 1.58 5.97
CA LYS A 123 7.86 2.66 6.97
C LYS A 123 6.55 3.41 7.15
N THR A 124 5.92 3.24 8.31
CA THR A 124 4.78 4.05 8.72
C THR A 124 5.27 5.28 9.48
N LYS A 125 4.92 6.47 8.99
CA LYS A 125 5.27 7.73 9.66
C LYS A 125 4.38 8.00 10.87
N ASP A 126 3.07 7.85 10.69
CA ASP A 126 2.05 8.14 11.70
C ASP A 126 0.90 7.13 11.63
N PHE A 127 0.12 7.06 12.71
CA PHE A 127 -1.17 6.34 12.70
C PHE A 127 -2.18 7.00 11.76
N GLY A 128 -3.15 6.21 11.32
CA GLY A 128 -4.11 6.59 10.28
C GLY A 128 -3.56 6.39 8.86
N ARG A 129 -2.34 5.86 8.72
CA ARG A 129 -1.78 5.50 7.42
C ARG A 129 -2.65 4.46 6.74
N LYS A 130 -2.99 4.70 5.47
CA LYS A 130 -3.76 3.79 4.62
C LYS A 130 -2.95 3.43 3.39
N GLY A 131 -3.19 2.27 2.82
CA GLY A 131 -2.52 1.86 1.59
C GLY A 131 -3.06 0.56 1.05
N PHE A 132 -2.36 0.01 0.07
CA PHE A 132 -2.69 -1.28 -0.50
C PHE A 132 -1.45 -2.11 -0.83
N ILE A 133 -1.64 -3.42 -0.90
CA ILE A 133 -0.69 -4.38 -1.44
C ILE A 133 -1.38 -5.06 -2.62
N ALA A 134 -0.77 -4.93 -3.79
CA ALA A 134 -1.27 -5.51 -5.03
C ALA A 134 -0.16 -6.30 -5.74
N SER A 135 -0.55 -7.32 -6.49
CA SER A 135 0.38 -8.12 -7.28
C SER A 135 0.90 -7.37 -8.51
N THR A 136 2.05 -7.82 -9.05
CA THR A 136 2.78 -7.17 -10.14
C THR A 136 1.96 -6.84 -11.39
N SER A 137 0.97 -7.65 -11.76
CA SER A 137 0.11 -7.41 -12.92
C SER A 137 -1.37 -7.40 -12.51
N TYR A 138 -1.69 -6.84 -11.33
CA TYR A 138 -3.05 -6.89 -10.77
C TYR A 138 -4.13 -6.56 -11.81
N SER A 139 -5.23 -7.32 -11.78
CA SER A 139 -6.38 -7.27 -12.71
C SER A 139 -6.10 -7.71 -14.15
N GLN A 140 -4.85 -7.93 -14.53
CA GLN A 140 -4.48 -8.59 -15.79
C GLN A 140 -4.30 -10.08 -15.54
N LEU A 141 -4.74 -10.89 -16.49
CA LEU A 141 -4.54 -12.33 -16.43
C LEU A 141 -3.07 -12.60 -16.81
N ASP A 142 -2.26 -13.06 -15.86
CA ASP A 142 -0.81 -13.21 -16.01
C ASP A 142 -0.35 -14.52 -15.36
N ASP A 143 0.64 -15.17 -15.97
CA ASP A 143 1.26 -16.40 -15.46
C ASP A 143 2.19 -16.08 -14.28
N TYR A 144 2.54 -14.81 -14.03
CA TYR A 144 3.35 -14.40 -12.90
C TYR A 144 2.76 -13.18 -12.16
N GLN A 145 2.37 -13.40 -10.91
CA GLN A 145 1.75 -12.45 -10.02
C GLN A 145 2.38 -12.60 -8.63
N LEU A 146 3.18 -11.62 -8.23
CA LEU A 146 3.80 -11.56 -6.90
C LEU A 146 3.33 -10.31 -6.15
N ALA A 147 2.70 -10.49 -5.00
CA ALA A 147 2.47 -9.42 -4.04
C ALA A 147 3.33 -9.64 -2.79
N TYR A 148 3.94 -8.57 -2.30
CA TYR A 148 4.71 -8.57 -1.07
C TYR A 148 4.47 -7.23 -0.40
N GLY A 149 4.20 -7.25 0.90
CA GLY A 149 4.24 -6.06 1.73
C GLY A 149 4.53 -6.42 3.17
N ASN A 150 5.39 -5.62 3.79
CA ASN A 150 5.77 -5.74 5.19
C ASN A 150 5.63 -4.36 5.83
N ILE A 151 4.54 -4.16 6.57
CA ILE A 151 4.15 -2.85 7.09
C ILE A 151 4.38 -2.81 8.59
N SER A 152 5.18 -1.85 9.04
CA SER A 152 5.52 -1.67 10.44
C SER A 152 4.61 -0.65 11.13
N ALA A 153 4.52 -0.74 12.45
CA ALA A 153 3.99 0.30 13.33
C ALA A 153 4.81 1.60 13.17
N PRO A 154 4.24 2.76 13.53
CA PRO A 154 4.99 4.01 13.49
C PRO A 154 6.23 3.97 14.38
N ASN A 155 7.29 4.67 13.97
CA ASN A 155 8.53 4.77 14.75
C ASN A 155 8.25 5.25 16.18
N GLY A 156 8.86 4.58 17.17
CA GLY A 156 8.66 4.87 18.59
C GLY A 156 7.46 4.16 19.22
N PHE A 157 6.71 3.36 18.46
CA PHE A 157 5.63 2.52 18.99
C PHE A 157 6.01 1.04 18.88
N SER A 158 5.82 0.31 19.96
CA SER A 158 6.04 -1.14 20.01
C SER A 158 4.86 -1.96 19.48
N SER A 159 3.71 -1.33 19.23
CA SER A 159 2.51 -2.02 18.75
C SER A 159 1.56 -1.07 18.01
N ALA A 160 0.94 -1.60 16.97
CA ALA A 160 -0.17 -1.01 16.23
C ALA A 160 -1.27 -2.05 16.02
N LYS A 161 -2.48 -1.58 15.71
CA LYS A 161 -3.55 -2.42 15.20
C LYS A 161 -3.64 -2.23 13.69
N PHE A 162 -3.30 -3.26 12.94
CA PHE A 162 -3.41 -3.28 11.48
C PHE A 162 -4.78 -3.82 11.09
N LYS A 163 -5.52 -3.01 10.35
CA LYS A 163 -6.80 -3.40 9.75
C LYS A 163 -6.56 -3.75 8.28
N LEU A 164 -6.75 -5.02 7.91
CA LEU A 164 -6.57 -5.52 6.56
C LEU A 164 -7.93 -5.86 5.94
N ARG A 165 -8.05 -5.69 4.62
CA ARG A 165 -9.24 -6.09 3.87
C ARG A 165 -8.87 -6.51 2.45
N PHE A 166 -9.21 -7.74 2.08
CA PHE A 166 -9.08 -8.22 0.71
C PHE A 166 -10.22 -7.69 -0.15
N ILE A 167 -9.89 -6.98 -1.22
CA ILE A 167 -10.87 -6.52 -2.21
C ILE A 167 -10.99 -7.56 -3.33
N ASN A 168 -9.87 -8.15 -3.71
CA ASN A 168 -9.79 -9.23 -4.69
C ASN A 168 -8.65 -10.18 -4.32
N ALA A 169 -8.83 -11.47 -4.55
CA ALA A 169 -7.79 -12.49 -4.43
C ALA A 169 -8.15 -13.66 -5.35
N ASP A 170 -7.42 -13.82 -6.44
CA ASP A 170 -7.53 -14.96 -7.35
C ASP A 170 -6.60 -16.07 -6.87
N MET A 171 -7.14 -17.08 -6.18
CA MET A 171 -6.38 -18.19 -5.60
C MET A 171 -6.35 -19.42 -6.53
N THR A 172 -6.49 -19.23 -7.84
CA THR A 172 -6.58 -20.35 -8.81
C THR A 172 -5.29 -21.18 -8.85
N GLY A 173 -5.44 -22.49 -9.02
CA GLY A 173 -4.32 -23.41 -9.23
C GLY A 173 -3.46 -23.60 -7.97
N ILE A 174 -2.15 -23.38 -8.14
CA ILE A 174 -1.13 -23.56 -7.10
C ILE A 174 -0.89 -22.31 -6.25
N THR A 175 -1.67 -21.26 -6.48
CA THR A 175 -1.49 -19.97 -5.81
C THR A 175 -1.54 -20.12 -4.30
N MET A 176 -0.54 -19.55 -3.63
CA MET A 176 -0.47 -19.47 -2.18
C MET A 176 -0.46 -18.01 -1.74
N MET A 177 -1.06 -17.76 -0.58
CA MET A 177 -0.98 -16.48 0.07
C MET A 177 -0.90 -16.69 1.58
N TYR A 178 0.04 -16.02 2.23
CA TYR A 178 0.15 -16.05 3.68
C TYR A 178 0.20 -14.64 4.25
N ILE A 179 -0.32 -14.50 5.47
CA ILE A 179 -0.25 -13.29 6.26
C ILE A 179 0.30 -13.65 7.63
N VAL A 180 1.34 -12.94 8.07
CA VAL A 180 1.95 -13.13 9.39
C VAL A 180 2.00 -11.79 10.12
N GLY A 181 1.54 -11.78 11.36
CA GLY A 181 1.70 -10.66 12.29
C GLY A 181 2.81 -10.96 13.28
N TYR A 182 3.64 -9.96 13.57
CA TYR A 182 4.76 -10.08 14.48
C TYR A 182 4.63 -9.12 15.66
N GLN A 183 5.21 -9.51 16.79
CA GLN A 183 5.43 -8.66 17.96
C GLN A 183 6.79 -9.03 18.57
N ASN A 184 7.71 -8.08 18.59
CA ASN A 184 9.08 -8.25 19.11
C ASN A 184 9.79 -9.46 18.48
N GLY A 185 9.55 -9.72 17.19
CA GLY A 185 10.12 -10.85 16.45
C GLY A 185 9.37 -12.18 16.61
N GLU A 186 8.39 -12.28 17.51
CA GLU A 186 7.54 -13.46 17.65
C GLU A 186 6.31 -13.39 16.76
N THR A 187 5.89 -14.53 16.21
CA THR A 187 4.63 -14.64 15.44
C THR A 187 3.44 -14.61 16.39
N VAL A 188 2.55 -13.62 16.20
CA VAL A 188 1.31 -13.45 17.00
C VAL A 188 0.04 -13.65 16.20
N PHE A 189 0.15 -13.72 14.87
CA PHE A 189 -0.94 -14.01 13.95
C PHE A 189 -0.37 -14.72 12.72
N GLU A 190 -1.06 -15.75 12.24
CA GLU A 190 -0.67 -16.46 11.03
C GLU A 190 -1.92 -16.97 10.31
N LYS A 191 -1.94 -16.80 8.99
CA LYS A 191 -3.05 -17.26 8.16
C LYS A 191 -2.59 -17.58 6.75
N ASP A 192 -2.79 -18.83 6.35
CA ASP A 192 -2.54 -19.30 5.00
C ASP A 192 -3.82 -19.44 4.19
N TYR A 193 -3.69 -19.18 2.90
CA TYR A 193 -4.72 -19.28 1.89
C TYR A 193 -4.15 -19.98 0.65
N ASN A 194 -5.02 -20.75 -0.01
CA ASN A 194 -4.72 -21.45 -1.25
C ASN A 194 -6.03 -21.67 -2.04
N SER A 195 -6.01 -22.50 -3.06
CA SER A 195 -7.18 -22.78 -3.90
C SER A 195 -8.36 -23.45 -3.17
N THR A 196 -8.16 -24.00 -1.98
CA THR A 196 -9.22 -24.65 -1.16
C THR A 196 -9.57 -23.85 0.10
N VAL A 197 -8.64 -23.01 0.58
CA VAL A 197 -8.81 -22.11 1.72
C VAL A 197 -8.75 -20.67 1.21
N LEU A 198 -9.90 -20.11 0.88
CA LEU A 198 -10.00 -18.78 0.29
C LEU A 198 -10.05 -17.67 1.36
N PRO A 199 -9.52 -16.47 1.07
CA PRO A 199 -9.70 -15.31 1.93
C PRO A 199 -11.15 -14.79 1.86
N ASP A 200 -11.69 -14.39 3.02
CA ASP A 200 -12.97 -13.69 3.09
C ASP A 200 -12.81 -12.30 2.45
N LEU A 201 -13.42 -12.10 1.27
CA LEU A 201 -13.41 -10.80 0.59
C LEU A 201 -14.27 -9.79 1.34
N ASN A 202 -13.82 -8.53 1.35
CA ASN A 202 -14.48 -7.36 1.95
C ASN A 202 -14.72 -7.45 3.46
N LYS A 203 -14.09 -8.41 4.14
CA LYS A 203 -14.12 -8.56 5.60
C LYS A 203 -12.85 -8.01 6.22
N ASP A 204 -13.00 -7.38 7.38
CA ASP A 204 -11.87 -6.84 8.12
C ASP A 204 -11.15 -7.95 8.89
N ILE A 205 -9.84 -8.02 8.72
CA ILE A 205 -8.90 -8.80 9.53
C ILE A 205 -8.14 -7.81 10.39
N PHE A 206 -7.97 -8.11 11.67
CA PHE A 206 -7.22 -7.27 12.60
C PHE A 206 -6.01 -8.03 13.13
N ILE A 207 -4.85 -7.40 13.02
CA ILE A 207 -3.59 -7.90 13.56
C ILE A 207 -3.08 -6.85 14.55
N THR A 208 -2.74 -7.27 15.76
CA THR A 208 -2.08 -6.41 16.75
C THR A 208 -0.63 -6.85 16.85
N GLY A 209 0.31 -5.95 16.64
CA GLY A 209 1.73 -6.28 16.57
C GLY A 209 2.61 -5.08 16.23
N ASP A 210 3.91 -5.28 16.09
CA ASP A 210 4.84 -4.25 15.61
C ASP A 210 4.94 -4.19 14.08
N ARG A 211 4.60 -5.27 13.38
CA ARG A 211 4.48 -5.32 11.92
C ARG A 211 3.57 -6.45 11.46
N PHE A 212 3.08 -6.36 10.23
CA PHE A 212 2.53 -7.51 9.51
C PHE A 212 3.21 -7.67 8.16
N GLU A 213 3.24 -8.90 7.69
CA GLU A 213 3.73 -9.29 6.38
C GLU A 213 2.63 -10.01 5.61
N MET A 214 2.55 -9.77 4.32
CA MET A 214 1.68 -10.48 3.40
C MET A 214 2.45 -10.81 2.13
N VAL A 215 2.32 -12.06 1.70
CA VAL A 215 2.88 -12.56 0.45
C VAL A 215 1.80 -13.29 -0.32
N TYR A 216 1.72 -13.03 -1.61
CA TYR A 216 0.91 -13.76 -2.57
C TYR A 216 1.82 -14.16 -3.72
N ASP A 217 1.80 -15.43 -4.09
CA ASP A 217 2.62 -15.98 -5.15
C ASP A 217 1.84 -17.04 -5.91
N ASN A 218 1.76 -16.89 -7.24
CA ASN A 218 1.20 -17.89 -8.14
C ASN A 218 2.28 -18.65 -8.93
N SER A 219 3.56 -18.39 -8.65
CA SER A 219 4.68 -19.03 -9.32
C SER A 219 5.04 -20.36 -8.66
N ASP A 220 5.38 -21.35 -9.49
CA ASP A 220 6.03 -22.57 -9.04
C ASP A 220 7.54 -22.43 -9.25
N PHE A 221 8.21 -21.68 -8.36
CA PHE A 221 9.66 -21.67 -8.36
C PHE A 221 10.14 -22.69 -7.31
N PRO A 222 10.79 -23.82 -7.68
CA PRO A 222 11.39 -24.17 -8.99
C PRO A 222 10.69 -25.27 -9.81
N TYR A 223 9.47 -25.73 -9.47
CA TYR A 223 8.87 -26.87 -10.17
C TYR A 223 8.08 -26.45 -11.42
N GLN A 224 8.24 -27.18 -12.52
CA GLN A 224 7.59 -26.87 -13.80
C GLN A 224 6.11 -27.31 -13.83
N GLN A 225 5.33 -27.03 -12.79
CA GLN A 225 3.89 -27.25 -12.90
C GLN A 225 3.29 -26.26 -13.89
N LYS A 226 2.20 -26.68 -14.54
CA LYS A 226 1.41 -25.81 -15.40
C LYS A 226 0.85 -24.68 -14.54
N ILE A 227 1.43 -23.50 -14.65
CA ILE A 227 0.97 -22.31 -13.96
C ILE A 227 -0.40 -21.95 -14.52
N SER A 228 -1.38 -21.82 -13.63
CA SER A 228 -2.68 -21.27 -14.00
C SER A 228 -2.57 -19.75 -13.88
N PRO A 229 -2.73 -18.99 -14.98
CA PRO A 229 -2.71 -17.55 -14.89
C PRO A 229 -3.77 -17.05 -13.91
N THR A 230 -3.43 -16.01 -13.16
CA THR A 230 -4.35 -15.39 -12.20
C THR A 230 -4.49 -13.90 -12.46
N ARG A 231 -5.58 -13.32 -11.96
CA ARG A 231 -5.78 -11.86 -11.93
C ARG A 231 -5.11 -11.19 -10.73
N GLY A 232 -4.40 -11.98 -9.91
CA GLY A 232 -3.64 -11.52 -8.77
C GLY A 232 -4.48 -11.21 -7.53
N VAL A 233 -3.96 -10.30 -6.70
CA VAL A 233 -4.54 -9.92 -5.40
C VAL A 233 -4.52 -8.41 -5.23
N TYR A 234 -5.49 -7.89 -4.49
CA TYR A 234 -5.54 -6.51 -4.03
C TYR A 234 -6.08 -6.45 -2.60
N MET A 235 -5.21 -6.09 -1.66
CA MET A 235 -5.54 -5.94 -0.24
C MET A 235 -5.30 -4.50 0.19
N THR A 236 -6.25 -3.90 0.91
CA THR A 236 -6.06 -2.60 1.55
C THR A 236 -5.64 -2.78 3.01
N PHE A 237 -4.85 -1.85 3.54
CA PHE A 237 -4.51 -1.80 4.95
C PHE A 237 -4.74 -0.41 5.56
N GLU A 238 -4.93 -0.39 6.87
CA GLU A 238 -4.91 0.82 7.71
C GLU A 238 -4.13 0.54 9.00
N VAL A 239 -3.23 1.46 9.37
CA VAL A 239 -2.45 1.38 10.61
C VAL A 239 -3.12 2.22 11.68
N ILE A 240 -3.73 1.58 12.67
CA ILE A 240 -4.54 2.22 13.70
C ILE A 240 -3.73 2.25 15.00
N LYS A 241 -3.85 3.36 15.74
CA LYS A 241 -3.28 3.44 17.08
C LYS A 241 -3.93 2.36 17.95
N ASN A 242 -3.11 1.48 18.50
CA ASN A 242 -3.60 0.57 19.53
C ASN A 242 -3.95 1.43 20.74
N ALA A 243 -5.23 1.53 21.07
CA ALA A 243 -5.61 2.18 22.31
C ALA A 243 -5.08 1.29 23.43
N CYS A 244 -4.03 1.72 24.13
CA CYS A 244 -3.86 1.24 25.48
C CYS A 244 -5.18 1.56 26.17
N SER A 245 -5.85 0.55 26.74
CA SER A 245 -6.72 0.80 27.86
C SER A 245 -5.82 1.51 28.88
N SER A 246 -5.87 2.84 28.92
CA SER A 246 -5.62 3.52 30.18
C SER A 246 -6.55 2.80 31.15
N ASN A 247 -5.98 2.09 32.12
CA ASN A 247 -6.68 1.86 33.36
C ASN A 247 -7.01 3.26 33.88
N VAL A 248 -8.10 3.84 33.39
CA VAL A 248 -8.89 4.71 34.23
C VAL A 248 -9.38 3.72 35.26
N GLU A 249 -8.59 3.59 36.33
CA GLU A 249 -9.08 2.97 37.54
C GLU A 249 -10.44 3.58 37.77
N LEU A 250 -11.44 2.73 37.63
CA LEU A 250 -12.78 3.03 38.04
C LEU A 250 -12.66 3.21 39.56
N PHE A 251 -12.33 4.42 40.01
CA PHE A 251 -12.51 4.87 41.39
C PHE A 251 -14.03 4.96 41.65
N LEU A 252 -14.71 3.83 41.53
CA LEU A 252 -15.97 3.54 42.21
C LEU A 252 -15.63 2.77 43.48
N VAL A 253 -14.76 3.36 44.32
CA VAL A 253 -14.58 2.93 45.70
C VAL A 253 -15.37 3.87 46.59
N ILE A 254 -16.64 3.51 46.79
CA ILE A 254 -17.29 3.46 48.11
C ILE A 254 -17.10 4.73 48.97
N THR A 255 -17.74 5.84 48.60
CA THR A 255 -18.00 6.97 49.53
C THR A 255 -19.48 7.10 49.90
N LEU A 256 -20.26 6.02 49.76
CA LEU A 256 -21.67 5.98 50.20
C LEU A 256 -21.97 4.93 51.28
N ILE A 257 -21.00 4.10 51.68
CA ILE A 257 -21.19 3.18 52.82
C ILE A 257 -20.82 3.86 54.16
N PHE A 258 -20.00 4.92 54.16
CA PHE A 258 -19.65 5.63 55.40
C PHE A 258 -20.64 6.72 55.86
N ILE A 259 -21.58 7.16 55.03
CA ILE A 259 -22.64 8.09 55.49
C ILE A 259 -23.84 7.33 56.08
N GLY A 260 -24.02 6.05 55.74
CA GLY A 260 -25.06 5.19 56.34
C GLY A 260 -24.68 4.57 57.69
N ALA A 261 -23.38 4.34 57.95
CA ALA A 261 -22.91 3.70 59.17
C ALA A 261 -22.69 4.66 60.36
N LEU A 262 -22.76 5.99 60.16
CA LEU A 262 -22.68 7.00 61.22
C LEU A 262 -24.05 7.47 61.75
N ARG A 263 -25.15 6.76 61.44
CA ARG A 263 -26.48 7.03 62.01
C ARG A 263 -27.02 5.94 62.94
N PHE A 264 -26.19 4.97 63.35
CA PHE A 264 -26.57 3.94 64.32
C PHE A 264 -25.50 3.74 65.39
N SER A 265 -25.16 4.82 66.07
CA SER A 265 -24.54 4.77 67.39
C SER A 265 -24.62 6.18 67.97
N ASP A 266 -25.78 6.48 68.55
CA ASP A 266 -25.93 7.33 69.74
C ASP A 266 -27.37 7.17 70.24
N ILE A 267 -27.48 6.30 71.25
CA ILE A 267 -28.45 6.40 72.36
C ILE A 267 -27.91 7.47 73.31
#